data_AF-A0A948J5M6-F1
#
_entry.id   AF-A0A948J5M6-F1
#
_cell.length_a   1.000
_cell.length_b   1.000
_cell.length_c   1.000
_cell.angle_alpha   90.00
_cell.angle_beta   90.00
_cell.angle_gamma   90.00
#
_symmetry.space_group_name_H-M   'P 1'
#
loop_
_entity.id
_entity.type
_entity.pdbx_description
1 polymer ?
#
loop_
_entity_poly.entity_id
_entity_poly.type
_entity_poly.pdbx_seq_one_letter_code
_entity_poly.pdbx_strand_id
1 'polypeptide(L)'
;MSKKKFYSHCYQQTAWLPMHPFTRRLALGDLCQLRQGRFQPLLNIGDAHLVENLLVSREIPLDQSGWELSRGVKQLLCETQTEQGGDSEDYYWTRQVLEFSHTGDFIFHARKPKASLLLNWAQIKDDLTLKLTQLHYGFRQVYVITGVATAQDWGLAVAGHSDARLEMLTALSESNSFSLLSHSSARAERCTGIACYEKNKDQAAYFFKAKKLVMSDAMTDRYLSLIVENKAELGGGEIANWLQADLLDLVKVNELNLTTSIGFFNWVDMSLDDVALLGD
;
A
#
# COMPACT_ATOMS: atom_id res chain seq x y z
N MET A 1 3.29 -9.59 9.69
CA MET A 1 4.72 -9.34 10.04
C MET A 1 5.68 -9.26 8.84
N SER A 2 5.69 -10.21 7.89
CA SER A 2 6.81 -10.30 6.92
C SER A 2 6.96 -9.06 6.02
N LYS A 3 5.86 -8.47 5.55
CA LYS A 3 5.89 -7.34 4.58
C LYS A 3 5.88 -5.95 5.20
N LYS A 4 5.70 -5.82 6.52
CA LYS A 4 5.56 -4.50 7.19
C LYS A 4 6.77 -3.59 6.94
N LYS A 5 7.99 -4.14 7.07
CA LYS A 5 9.23 -3.40 6.75
C LYS A 5 9.26 -2.91 5.31
N PHE A 6 8.84 -3.75 4.36
CA PHE A 6 8.76 -3.40 2.95
C PHE A 6 7.73 -2.29 2.71
N TYR A 7 6.52 -2.37 3.26
CA TYR A 7 5.49 -1.35 3.05
C TYR A 7 5.90 0.01 3.62
N SER A 8 6.42 0.04 4.84
CA SER A 8 6.91 1.28 5.45
C SER A 8 8.04 1.90 4.63
N HIS A 9 9.01 1.11 4.19
CA HIS A 9 10.13 1.61 3.39
C HIS A 9 9.69 2.08 2.00
N CYS A 10 8.80 1.33 1.35
CA CYS A 10 8.20 1.71 0.07
C CYS A 10 7.48 3.05 0.18
N TYR A 11 6.67 3.23 1.23
CA TYR A 11 5.97 4.48 1.47
C TYR A 11 6.93 5.65 1.72
N GLN A 12 7.95 5.46 2.56
CA GLN A 12 8.93 6.50 2.86
C GLN A 12 9.72 6.96 1.63
N GLN A 13 10.04 6.02 0.73
CA GLN A 13 10.85 6.33 -0.46
C GLN A 13 10.00 6.85 -1.63
N THR A 14 8.79 6.33 -1.82
CA THR A 14 7.98 6.62 -3.02
C THR A 14 6.75 7.49 -2.74
N ALA A 15 6.33 7.60 -1.48
CA ALA A 15 5.02 8.13 -1.06
C ALA A 15 3.81 7.36 -1.64
N TRP A 16 4.01 6.11 -2.08
CA TRP A 16 2.96 5.23 -2.58
C TRP A 16 2.86 3.98 -1.71
N LEU A 17 1.64 3.48 -1.48
CA LEU A 17 1.44 2.21 -0.78
C LEU A 17 1.26 1.04 -1.74
N PRO A 18 1.99 -0.06 -1.52
CA PRO A 18 1.74 -1.30 -2.25
C PRO A 18 0.32 -1.81 -2.00
N MET A 19 -0.37 -2.18 -3.08
CA MET A 19 -1.63 -2.90 -2.99
C MET A 19 -1.36 -4.37 -2.65
N HIS A 20 -2.20 -4.99 -1.82
CA HIS A 20 -2.14 -6.44 -1.59
C HIS A 20 -3.46 -7.15 -1.88
N PRO A 21 -3.49 -8.11 -2.83
CA PRO A 21 -2.40 -8.52 -3.72
C PRO A 21 -1.93 -7.42 -4.68
N PHE A 22 -0.65 -7.46 -5.11
CA PHE A 22 -0.04 -6.40 -5.95
C PHE A 22 -0.71 -6.27 -7.30
N THR A 23 -1.24 -7.37 -7.83
CA THR A 23 -1.91 -7.41 -9.14
C THR A 23 -3.37 -7.01 -9.08
N ARG A 24 -3.89 -6.70 -7.87
CA ARG A 24 -5.25 -6.22 -7.73
C ARG A 24 -5.36 -4.83 -8.35
N ARG A 25 -6.16 -4.75 -9.41
CA ARG A 25 -6.47 -3.48 -10.07
C ARG A 25 -7.18 -2.53 -9.10
N LEU A 26 -6.74 -1.27 -9.15
CA LEU A 26 -7.35 -0.15 -8.47
C LEU A 26 -7.79 0.89 -9.51
N ALA A 27 -8.83 1.63 -9.18
CA ALA A 27 -9.27 2.80 -9.93
C ALA A 27 -9.29 4.04 -9.02
N LEU A 28 -9.12 5.21 -9.65
CA LEU A 28 -9.32 6.47 -8.97
C LEU A 28 -10.78 6.60 -8.55
N GLY A 29 -10.99 7.08 -7.33
CA GLY A 29 -12.33 7.16 -6.74
C GLY A 29 -12.80 5.85 -6.10
N ASP A 30 -12.00 4.78 -6.09
CA ASP A 30 -12.35 3.59 -5.32
C ASP A 30 -12.48 3.95 -3.84
N LEU A 31 -13.64 3.63 -3.28
CA LEU A 31 -13.97 3.75 -1.88
C LEU A 31 -13.71 2.40 -1.20
N CYS A 32 -12.94 2.39 -0.12
CA CYS A 32 -12.58 1.16 0.57
C CYS A 32 -12.46 1.34 2.09
N GLN A 33 -12.37 0.20 2.77
CA GLN A 33 -11.94 0.10 4.16
C GLN A 33 -10.67 -0.74 4.24
N LEU A 34 -9.80 -0.41 5.19
CA LEU A 34 -8.67 -1.24 5.56
C LEU A 34 -9.04 -1.99 6.84
N ARG A 35 -9.25 -3.30 6.74
CA ARG A 35 -9.58 -4.16 7.88
C ARG A 35 -8.66 -5.37 7.92
N GLN A 36 -8.03 -5.62 9.07
CA GLN A 36 -7.17 -6.80 9.30
C GLN A 36 -6.11 -7.01 8.20
N GLY A 37 -5.34 -5.98 7.83
CA GLY A 37 -4.33 -6.13 6.78
C GLY A 37 -4.88 -6.08 5.34
N ARG A 38 -6.19 -5.98 5.15
CA ARG A 38 -6.83 -6.19 3.83
C ARG A 38 -7.59 -4.97 3.35
N PHE A 39 -7.48 -4.74 2.05
CA PHE A 39 -8.31 -3.81 1.31
C PHE A 39 -9.68 -4.43 1.04
N GLN A 40 -10.72 -3.83 1.60
CA GLN A 40 -12.11 -4.17 1.35
C GLN A 40 -12.75 -3.10 0.45
N PRO A 41 -13.04 -3.41 -0.82
CA PRO A 41 -13.70 -2.48 -1.72
C PRO A 41 -15.15 -2.27 -1.25
N LEU A 42 -15.65 -1.05 -1.39
CA LEU A 42 -17.06 -0.74 -1.15
C LEU A 42 -17.77 -0.42 -2.47
N LEU A 43 -17.29 0.63 -3.15
CA LEU A 43 -17.82 1.12 -4.43
C LEU A 43 -16.78 2.03 -5.08
N ASN A 44 -17.06 2.52 -6.28
CA ASN A 44 -16.33 3.63 -6.88
C ASN A 44 -17.22 4.88 -6.86
N ILE A 45 -16.69 6.02 -6.39
CA ILE A 45 -17.49 7.25 -6.21
C ILE A 45 -18.00 7.84 -7.54
N GLY A 46 -17.31 7.56 -8.65
CA GLY A 46 -17.74 7.96 -9.99
C GLY A 46 -18.84 7.04 -10.52
N ASP A 47 -18.61 5.72 -10.45
CA ASP A 47 -19.57 4.71 -10.94
C ASP A 47 -20.89 4.74 -10.14
N ALA A 48 -20.82 5.02 -8.84
CA ALA A 48 -22.00 5.17 -7.99
C ALA A 48 -22.64 6.57 -8.07
N HIS A 49 -22.14 7.46 -8.94
CA HIS A 49 -22.61 8.84 -9.10
C HIS A 49 -22.67 9.64 -7.79
N LEU A 50 -21.73 9.37 -6.87
CA LEU A 50 -21.62 10.13 -5.62
C LEU A 50 -21.05 11.51 -5.86
N VAL A 51 -20.36 11.73 -6.98
CA VAL A 51 -19.84 13.03 -7.39
C VAL A 51 -20.10 13.23 -8.86
N GLU A 52 -20.34 14.46 -9.30
CA GLU A 52 -20.73 14.73 -10.69
C GLU A 52 -19.59 14.48 -11.69
N ASN A 53 -18.39 14.97 -11.38
CA ASN A 53 -17.24 14.92 -12.29
C ASN A 53 -15.97 14.52 -11.55
N LEU A 54 -15.34 13.42 -11.94
CA LEU A 54 -13.99 13.07 -11.53
C LEU A 54 -12.99 13.56 -12.57
N LEU A 55 -12.20 14.58 -12.24
CA LEU A 55 -11.12 15.04 -13.11
C LEU A 55 -9.86 14.24 -12.85
N VAL A 56 -9.44 13.44 -13.83
CA VAL A 56 -8.29 12.56 -13.74
C VAL A 56 -7.15 13.10 -14.58
N SER A 57 -5.93 13.01 -14.05
CA SER A 57 -4.71 13.39 -14.79
C SER A 57 -4.45 12.44 -15.96
N ARG A 58 -3.68 12.93 -16.94
CA ARG A 58 -2.96 12.01 -17.84
C ARG A 58 -1.98 11.16 -17.04
N GLU A 59 -1.53 10.06 -17.63
CA GLU A 59 -0.48 9.25 -17.01
C GLU A 59 0.81 10.07 -16.84
N ILE A 60 1.36 10.04 -15.63
CA ILE A 60 2.56 10.76 -15.23
C ILE A 60 3.65 9.72 -15.01
N PRO A 61 4.73 9.69 -15.81
CA PRO A 61 5.89 8.86 -15.53
C PRO A 61 6.47 9.21 -14.15
N LEU A 62 6.78 8.20 -13.35
CA LEU A 62 7.48 8.37 -12.09
C LEU A 62 8.96 8.06 -12.28
N ASP A 63 9.79 8.61 -11.40
CA ASP A 63 11.22 8.29 -11.39
C ASP A 63 11.42 6.80 -11.04
N GLN A 64 12.16 6.08 -11.87
CA GLN A 64 12.40 4.64 -11.70
C GLN A 64 13.35 4.35 -10.54
N SER A 65 14.29 5.24 -10.24
CA SER A 65 15.29 5.00 -9.18
C SER A 65 14.64 4.82 -7.80
N GLY A 66 13.47 5.45 -7.59
CA GLY A 66 12.65 5.29 -6.39
C GLY A 66 12.04 3.89 -6.21
N TRP A 67 12.07 3.03 -7.23
CA TRP A 67 11.41 1.71 -7.25
C TRP A 67 12.39 0.54 -7.16
N GLU A 68 13.65 0.82 -6.83
CA GLU A 68 14.65 -0.16 -6.43
C GLU A 68 14.78 -0.09 -4.89
N LEU A 69 14.17 -1.04 -4.18
CA LEU A 69 14.05 -1.01 -2.72
C LEU A 69 14.74 -2.24 -2.14
N SER A 70 15.69 -2.06 -1.24
CA SER A 70 16.27 -3.20 -0.51
C SER A 70 16.61 -2.84 0.91
N ARG A 71 16.57 -3.83 1.80
CA ARG A 71 17.02 -3.70 3.18
C ARG A 71 17.58 -5.04 3.66
N GLY A 72 18.82 -5.02 4.14
CA GLY A 72 19.45 -6.18 4.77
C GLY A 72 19.78 -7.33 3.81
N VAL A 73 19.93 -7.03 2.51
CA VAL A 73 20.22 -8.01 1.46
C VAL A 73 21.65 -7.85 0.98
N LYS A 74 22.33 -8.98 0.80
CA LYS A 74 23.67 -9.05 0.22
C LYS A 74 23.68 -10.02 -0.96
N GLN A 75 24.35 -9.65 -2.04
CA GLN A 75 24.59 -10.54 -3.16
C GLN A 75 25.87 -11.33 -2.90
N LEU A 76 25.73 -12.63 -2.66
CA LEU A 76 26.86 -13.53 -2.40
C LEU A 76 27.52 -14.02 -3.69
N LEU A 77 26.71 -14.20 -4.74
CA LEU A 77 27.14 -14.73 -6.02
C LEU A 77 26.40 -14.01 -7.16
N CYS A 78 27.13 -13.73 -8.23
CA CYS A 78 26.57 -13.32 -9.52
C CYS A 78 27.50 -13.78 -10.64
N GLU A 79 27.13 -14.87 -11.31
CA GLU A 79 27.98 -15.48 -12.34
C GLU A 79 27.16 -15.71 -13.60
N THR A 80 27.63 -15.14 -14.71
CA THR A 80 27.12 -15.48 -16.04
C THR A 80 27.85 -16.72 -16.53
N GLN A 81 27.09 -17.75 -16.89
CA GLN A 81 27.60 -18.94 -17.54
C GLN A 81 27.10 -18.94 -18.98
N THR A 82 27.97 -19.41 -19.87
CA THR A 82 27.67 -19.59 -21.29
C THR A 82 27.75 -21.07 -21.60
N GLU A 83 26.70 -21.62 -22.19
CA GLU A 83 26.63 -22.99 -22.66
C GLU A 83 26.60 -22.98 -24.20
N GLN A 84 27.55 -23.69 -24.83
CA GLN A 84 27.60 -23.80 -26.28
C GLN A 84 26.47 -24.70 -26.78
N GLY A 85 25.51 -24.13 -27.49
CA GLY A 85 24.47 -24.88 -28.20
C GLY A 85 25.03 -25.58 -29.44
N GLY A 86 24.56 -26.80 -29.71
CA GLY A 86 25.06 -27.64 -30.80
C GLY A 86 24.92 -27.05 -32.22
N ASP A 87 24.00 -26.10 -32.43
CA ASP A 87 23.64 -25.52 -33.74
C ASP A 87 23.87 -23.99 -33.84
N SER A 88 24.88 -23.46 -33.14
CA SER A 88 25.37 -22.06 -33.26
C SER A 88 24.64 -20.94 -32.49
N GLU A 89 23.85 -21.25 -31.47
CA GLU A 89 23.45 -20.25 -30.48
C GLU A 89 24.03 -20.60 -29.11
N ASP A 90 24.90 -19.73 -28.59
CA ASP A 90 25.37 -19.79 -27.21
C ASP A 90 24.24 -19.35 -26.29
N TYR A 91 23.83 -20.23 -25.37
CA TYR A 91 22.88 -19.86 -24.32
C TYR A 91 23.64 -19.24 -23.15
N TYR A 92 23.17 -18.10 -22.66
CA TYR A 92 23.70 -17.51 -21.43
C TYR A 92 22.65 -17.49 -20.35
N TRP A 93 23.06 -17.85 -19.13
CA TRP A 93 22.29 -17.59 -17.93
C TRP A 93 23.17 -16.95 -16.87
N THR A 94 22.58 -16.11 -16.05
CA THR A 94 23.20 -15.54 -14.86
C THR A 94 22.59 -16.19 -13.64
N ARG A 95 23.45 -16.81 -12.84
CA ARG A 95 23.10 -17.32 -11.52
C ARG A 95 23.38 -16.26 -10.48
N GLN A 96 22.36 -15.99 -9.64
CA GLN A 96 22.45 -15.07 -8.54
C GLN A 96 22.09 -15.75 -7.23
N VAL A 97 22.85 -15.45 -6.17
CA VAL A 97 22.51 -15.84 -4.79
C VAL A 97 22.43 -14.60 -3.91
N LEU A 98 21.26 -14.39 -3.31
CA LEU A 98 20.98 -13.33 -2.35
C LEU A 98 20.84 -13.91 -0.94
N GLU A 99 21.46 -13.27 0.03
CA GLU A 99 21.33 -13.59 1.45
C GLU A 99 20.69 -12.42 2.20
N PHE A 100 19.77 -12.75 3.10
CA PHE A 100 19.02 -11.80 3.90
C PHE A 100 19.45 -11.91 5.36
N SER A 101 19.72 -10.77 5.99
CA SER A 101 20.34 -10.74 7.32
C SER A 101 19.35 -11.01 8.46
N HIS A 102 18.09 -10.58 8.33
CA HIS A 102 17.07 -10.70 9.38
C HIS A 102 15.68 -11.00 8.81
N THR A 103 14.80 -11.53 9.64
CA THR A 103 13.37 -11.68 9.29
C THR A 103 12.77 -10.34 8.87
N GLY A 104 12.01 -10.35 7.76
CA GLY A 104 11.37 -9.19 7.15
C GLY A 104 12.28 -8.30 6.31
N ASP A 105 13.58 -8.61 6.22
CA ASP A 105 14.47 -8.00 5.24
C ASP A 105 14.00 -8.36 3.82
N PHE A 106 14.22 -7.48 2.85
CA PHE A 106 13.55 -7.58 1.56
C PHE A 106 14.38 -6.99 0.42
N ILE A 107 14.06 -7.43 -0.80
CA ILE A 107 14.46 -6.77 -2.05
C ILE A 107 13.24 -6.67 -2.96
N PHE A 108 13.05 -5.51 -3.57
CA PHE A 108 11.99 -5.22 -4.51
C PHE A 108 12.53 -4.38 -5.66
N HIS A 109 12.05 -4.68 -6.85
CA HIS A 109 12.30 -3.86 -8.04
C HIS A 109 11.05 -3.81 -8.90
N ALA A 110 10.83 -2.67 -9.55
CA ALA A 110 9.84 -2.53 -10.61
C ALA A 110 10.28 -1.50 -11.66
N ARG A 111 9.82 -1.66 -12.90
CA ARG A 111 10.18 -0.81 -14.04
C ARG A 111 9.00 0.01 -14.55
N LYS A 112 9.33 1.10 -15.26
CA LYS A 112 8.36 1.99 -15.92
C LYS A 112 7.21 2.41 -14.99
N PRO A 113 7.49 2.86 -13.76
CA PRO A 113 6.45 3.29 -12.86
C PRO A 113 5.74 4.52 -13.44
N LYS A 114 4.41 4.52 -13.39
CA LYS A 114 3.57 5.63 -13.85
C LYS A 114 2.37 5.80 -12.93
N ALA A 115 1.84 7.01 -12.85
CA ALA A 115 0.72 7.33 -11.98
C ALA A 115 -0.39 8.11 -12.68
N SER A 116 -1.60 7.93 -12.18
CA SER A 116 -2.75 8.78 -12.45
C SER A 116 -3.25 9.35 -11.13
N LEU A 117 -3.65 10.63 -11.14
CA LEU A 117 -4.08 11.36 -9.96
C LEU A 117 -5.47 11.96 -10.17
N LEU A 118 -6.21 12.04 -9.08
CA LEU A 118 -7.45 12.82 -9.02
C LEU A 118 -7.10 14.31 -8.82
N LEU A 119 -7.52 15.15 -9.77
CA LEU A 119 -7.13 16.55 -9.85
C LEU A 119 -8.07 17.50 -9.11
N ASN A 120 -9.34 17.13 -8.96
CA ASN A 120 -10.37 17.99 -8.40
C ASN A 120 -10.86 17.56 -7.01
N TRP A 121 -10.01 16.87 -6.23
CA TRP A 121 -10.36 16.42 -4.88
C TRP A 121 -10.96 17.54 -4.01
N ALA A 122 -10.36 18.72 -4.03
CA ALA A 122 -10.81 19.87 -3.24
C ALA A 122 -12.25 20.32 -3.57
N GLN A 123 -12.72 20.07 -4.79
CA GLN A 123 -14.06 20.45 -5.24
C GLN A 123 -15.11 19.40 -4.86
N ILE A 124 -14.73 18.13 -4.81
CA ILE A 124 -15.70 17.03 -4.64
C ILE A 124 -15.83 16.54 -3.20
N LYS A 125 -14.86 16.85 -2.33
CA LYS A 125 -14.77 16.24 -0.99
C LYS A 125 -16.00 16.51 -0.10
N ASP A 126 -16.61 17.69 -0.19
CA ASP A 126 -17.70 18.08 0.72
C ASP A 126 -19.03 17.44 0.29
N ASP A 127 -19.31 17.45 -1.02
CA ASP A 127 -20.44 16.74 -1.62
C ASP A 127 -20.34 15.22 -1.37
N LEU A 128 -19.14 14.67 -1.54
CA LEU A 128 -18.88 13.27 -1.21
C LEU A 128 -19.14 12.99 0.27
N THR A 129 -18.63 13.80 1.20
CA THR A 129 -18.90 13.62 2.64
C THR A 129 -20.41 13.60 2.92
N LEU A 130 -21.17 14.55 2.37
CA LEU A 130 -22.62 14.65 2.57
C LEU A 130 -23.38 13.44 2.01
N LYS A 131 -23.04 12.98 0.80
CA LYS A 131 -23.68 11.80 0.21
C LYS A 131 -23.29 10.51 0.89
N LEU A 132 -22.04 10.41 1.35
CA LEU A 132 -21.62 9.27 2.17
C LEU A 132 -22.47 9.22 3.44
N THR A 133 -22.57 10.30 4.23
CA THR A 133 -23.38 10.27 5.47
C THR A 133 -24.85 9.90 5.27
N GLN A 134 -25.43 10.20 4.10
CA GLN A 134 -26.78 9.78 3.72
C GLN A 134 -26.92 8.27 3.46
N LEU A 135 -25.86 7.60 3.02
CA LEU A 135 -25.89 6.18 2.62
C LEU A 135 -25.90 5.19 3.81
N HIS A 136 -26.05 5.66 5.05
CA HIS A 136 -26.13 4.83 6.26
C HIS A 136 -24.97 3.83 6.47
N TYR A 137 -23.83 3.95 5.81
CA TYR A 137 -22.70 3.12 6.19
C TYR A 137 -22.23 3.55 7.59
N GLY A 138 -21.90 2.59 8.44
CA GLY A 138 -21.15 2.86 9.67
C GLY A 138 -19.72 3.28 9.31
N PHE A 139 -19.54 4.51 8.82
CA PHE A 139 -18.28 5.06 8.31
C PHE A 139 -17.29 5.29 9.44
N ARG A 140 -16.73 4.20 9.99
CA ARG A 140 -15.73 4.32 11.04
C ARG A 140 -14.34 4.53 10.44
N GLN A 141 -14.02 3.93 9.28
CA GLN A 141 -12.73 4.15 8.61
C GLN A 141 -12.88 3.96 7.11
N VAL A 142 -13.00 5.06 6.37
CA VAL A 142 -13.17 5.02 4.91
C VAL A 142 -12.06 5.78 4.21
N TYR A 143 -11.57 5.17 3.13
CA TYR A 143 -10.53 5.68 2.29
C TYR A 143 -11.08 5.88 0.88
N VAL A 144 -10.67 6.96 0.24
CA VAL A 144 -10.90 7.22 -1.18
C VAL A 144 -9.57 7.21 -1.89
N ILE A 145 -9.41 6.37 -2.91
CA ILE A 145 -8.21 6.32 -3.73
C ILE A 145 -8.12 7.56 -4.61
N THR A 146 -7.14 8.41 -4.33
CA THR A 146 -6.90 9.69 -5.03
C THR A 146 -5.69 9.65 -5.95
N GLY A 147 -4.88 8.60 -5.85
CA GLY A 147 -3.80 8.32 -6.78
C GLY A 147 -3.68 6.81 -7.01
N VAL A 148 -3.43 6.41 -8.24
CA VAL A 148 -3.05 5.04 -8.59
C VAL A 148 -1.73 5.08 -9.32
N ALA A 149 -0.74 4.34 -8.83
CA ALA A 149 0.51 4.09 -9.52
C ALA A 149 0.57 2.63 -9.97
N THR A 150 1.13 2.41 -11.15
CA THR A 150 1.37 1.09 -11.72
C THR A 150 2.83 0.96 -12.11
N ALA A 151 3.41 -0.22 -11.89
CA ALA A 151 4.75 -0.55 -12.35
C ALA A 151 4.78 -1.93 -13.02
N GLN A 152 5.61 -2.07 -14.05
CA GLN A 152 5.79 -3.30 -14.84
C GLN A 152 7.05 -4.03 -14.39
N ASP A 153 7.26 -5.24 -14.91
CA ASP A 153 8.48 -6.04 -14.68
C ASP A 153 8.94 -5.95 -13.22
N TRP A 154 8.12 -6.48 -12.31
CA TRP A 154 8.33 -6.32 -10.89
C TRP A 154 8.60 -7.65 -10.18
N GLY A 155 9.37 -7.59 -9.11
CA GLY A 155 9.64 -8.72 -8.25
C GLY A 155 9.84 -8.27 -6.80
N LEU A 156 9.38 -9.09 -5.87
CA LEU A 156 9.51 -8.91 -4.42
C LEU A 156 10.01 -10.22 -3.79
N ALA A 157 11.04 -10.13 -2.97
CA ALA A 157 11.45 -11.20 -2.07
C ALA A 157 11.55 -10.66 -0.64
N VAL A 158 11.02 -11.43 0.32
CA VAL A 158 11.01 -11.08 1.75
C VAL A 158 11.43 -12.28 2.58
N ALA A 159 12.41 -12.06 3.47
CA ALA A 159 12.90 -13.06 4.40
C ALA A 159 11.88 -13.40 5.49
N GLY A 160 11.69 -14.69 5.75
CA GLY A 160 10.97 -15.21 6.92
C GLY A 160 11.89 -15.47 8.12
N HIS A 161 13.16 -15.76 7.86
CA HIS A 161 14.18 -16.09 8.87
C HIS A 161 15.47 -15.29 8.66
N SER A 162 16.36 -15.30 9.64
CA SER A 162 17.63 -14.57 9.65
C SER A 162 18.75 -15.21 8.81
N ASP A 163 18.51 -16.39 8.26
CA ASP A 163 19.41 -17.14 7.37
C ASP A 163 18.80 -17.33 5.98
N ALA A 164 17.82 -16.49 5.63
CA ALA A 164 17.07 -16.66 4.39
C ALA A 164 17.96 -16.42 3.17
N ARG A 165 17.79 -17.27 2.16
CA ARG A 165 18.55 -17.24 0.91
C ARG A 165 17.63 -17.44 -0.29
N LEU A 166 17.87 -16.64 -1.32
CA LEU A 166 17.19 -16.72 -2.60
C LEU A 166 18.22 -16.95 -3.70
N GLU A 167 18.10 -18.09 -4.38
CA GLU A 167 18.91 -18.41 -5.56
C GLU A 167 18.05 -18.29 -6.81
N MET A 168 18.54 -17.56 -7.79
CA MET A 168 17.82 -17.30 -9.03
C MET A 168 18.70 -17.56 -10.25
N LEU A 169 18.05 -17.95 -11.35
CA LEU A 169 18.62 -17.98 -12.69
C LEU A 169 17.87 -16.98 -13.56
N THR A 170 18.61 -16.27 -14.41
CA THR A 170 18.03 -15.34 -15.38
C THR A 170 18.76 -15.47 -16.71
N ALA A 171 18.06 -15.36 -17.83
CA ALA A 171 18.68 -15.23 -19.15
C ALA A 171 19.11 -13.78 -19.46
N LEU A 172 19.56 -13.03 -18.44
CA LEU A 172 20.05 -11.66 -18.57
C LEU A 172 21.49 -11.62 -18.09
N SER A 173 22.41 -11.19 -18.95
CA SER A 173 23.84 -11.07 -18.61
C SER A 173 24.12 -9.71 -17.95
N GLU A 174 23.66 -9.55 -16.71
CA GLU A 174 23.90 -8.35 -15.88
C GLU A 174 24.31 -8.74 -14.46
N SER A 175 24.98 -7.84 -13.75
CA SER A 175 25.35 -8.03 -12.33
C SER A 175 24.39 -7.34 -11.35
N ASN A 176 23.53 -6.44 -11.84
CA ASN A 176 22.61 -5.67 -11.00
C ASN A 176 21.52 -6.57 -10.41
N SER A 177 21.50 -6.69 -9.09
CA SER A 177 20.58 -7.57 -8.39
C SER A 177 19.11 -7.24 -8.57
N PHE A 178 18.77 -5.96 -8.68
CA PHE A 178 17.40 -5.51 -8.91
C PHE A 178 16.92 -5.86 -10.32
N SER A 179 17.77 -5.63 -11.31
CA SER A 179 17.47 -5.93 -12.72
C SER A 179 17.28 -7.44 -12.92
N LEU A 180 18.13 -8.27 -12.30
CA LEU A 180 18.00 -9.72 -12.33
C LEU A 180 16.70 -10.20 -11.67
N LEU A 181 16.32 -9.68 -10.49
CA LEU A 181 15.11 -10.09 -9.76
C LEU A 181 13.83 -9.90 -10.60
N SER A 182 13.74 -8.75 -11.26
CA SER A 182 12.55 -8.31 -11.99
C SER A 182 12.47 -8.79 -13.43
N HIS A 183 13.60 -9.19 -14.01
CA HIS A 183 13.67 -9.54 -15.42
C HIS A 183 12.68 -10.65 -15.77
N SER A 184 12.04 -10.58 -16.94
CA SER A 184 11.00 -11.54 -17.35
C SER A 184 11.50 -12.99 -17.31
N SER A 185 12.75 -13.27 -17.68
CA SER A 185 13.30 -14.63 -17.66
C SER A 185 13.70 -15.16 -16.26
N ALA A 186 13.76 -14.30 -15.24
CA ALA A 186 14.21 -14.70 -13.90
C ALA A 186 13.33 -15.80 -13.28
N ARG A 187 13.95 -16.79 -12.67
CA ARG A 187 13.30 -17.91 -11.99
C ARG A 187 14.01 -18.16 -10.67
N ALA A 188 13.25 -18.35 -9.60
CA ALA A 188 13.80 -18.82 -8.34
C ALA A 188 14.05 -20.32 -8.43
N GLU A 189 15.32 -20.73 -8.28
CA GLU A 189 15.73 -22.13 -8.21
C GLU A 189 15.58 -22.66 -6.78
N ARG A 190 15.89 -21.83 -5.79
CA ARG A 190 15.85 -22.22 -4.38
C ARG A 190 15.51 -21.04 -3.48
N CYS A 191 14.51 -21.25 -2.63
CA CYS A 191 14.03 -20.29 -1.64
C CYS A 191 14.15 -20.92 -0.24
N THR A 192 15.25 -20.64 0.46
CA THR A 192 15.45 -21.13 1.84
C THR A 192 15.07 -20.01 2.80
N GLY A 193 14.14 -20.26 3.73
CA GLY A 193 13.74 -19.25 4.74
C GLY A 193 13.09 -17.98 4.18
N ILE A 194 12.71 -17.95 2.90
CA ILE A 194 12.00 -16.84 2.25
C ILE A 194 10.50 -16.96 2.57
N ALA A 195 9.92 -15.95 3.22
CA ALA A 195 8.49 -15.92 3.55
C ALA A 195 7.61 -15.54 2.35
N CYS A 196 8.15 -14.75 1.42
CA CYS A 196 7.42 -14.30 0.25
C CYS A 196 8.38 -14.14 -0.92
N TYR A 197 8.04 -14.75 -2.05
CA TYR A 197 8.64 -14.48 -3.35
C TYR A 197 7.50 -14.28 -4.35
N GLU A 198 7.28 -13.03 -4.76
CA GLU A 198 6.23 -12.64 -5.69
C GLU A 198 6.87 -12.01 -6.93
N LYS A 199 6.44 -12.46 -8.10
CA LYS A 199 6.88 -11.93 -9.37
C LYS A 199 5.78 -12.13 -10.39
N ASN A 200 5.55 -11.12 -11.23
CA ASN A 200 4.65 -11.27 -12.36
C ASN A 200 5.25 -10.60 -13.61
N LYS A 201 5.08 -11.25 -14.76
CA LYS A 201 5.61 -10.79 -16.05
C LYS A 201 4.56 -10.04 -16.88
N ASP A 202 3.28 -10.39 -16.68
CA ASP A 202 2.19 -9.96 -17.55
C ASP A 202 1.24 -8.97 -16.86
N GLN A 203 1.30 -8.89 -15.52
CA GLN A 203 0.45 -8.00 -14.73
C GLN A 203 1.29 -6.94 -14.02
N ALA A 204 0.86 -5.68 -14.18
CA ALA A 204 1.42 -4.57 -13.43
C ALA A 204 1.15 -4.74 -11.93
N ALA A 205 2.10 -4.29 -11.11
CA ALA A 205 1.88 -4.07 -9.70
C ALA A 205 1.17 -2.74 -9.50
N TYR A 206 0.20 -2.71 -8.59
CA TYR A 206 -0.61 -1.56 -8.22
C TYR A 206 -0.16 -0.99 -6.89
N PHE A 207 -0.14 0.34 -6.83
CA PHE A 207 0.17 1.12 -5.66
C PHE A 207 -0.81 2.28 -5.60
N PHE A 208 -1.04 2.84 -4.41
CA PHE A 208 -2.06 3.87 -4.26
C PHE A 208 -1.72 4.96 -3.27
N LYS A 209 -2.38 6.10 -3.48
CA LYS A 209 -2.56 7.18 -2.51
C LYS A 209 -4.05 7.26 -2.19
N ALA A 210 -4.36 7.55 -0.93
CA ALA A 210 -5.71 7.66 -0.48
C ALA A 210 -5.90 8.85 0.45
N LYS A 211 -7.12 9.37 0.46
CA LYS A 211 -7.62 10.27 1.49
C LYS A 211 -8.47 9.46 2.45
N LYS A 212 -8.23 9.62 3.75
CA LYS A 212 -8.95 8.96 4.84
C LYS A 212 -9.94 9.93 5.46
N LEU A 213 -11.18 9.49 5.64
CA LEU A 213 -12.18 10.22 6.40
C LEU A 213 -11.88 10.03 7.89
N VAL A 214 -11.68 11.13 8.59
CA VAL A 214 -11.46 11.16 10.04
C VAL A 214 -12.39 12.18 10.68
N MET A 215 -12.63 12.06 11.98
CA MET A 215 -13.31 13.11 12.72
C MET A 215 -12.48 14.40 12.67
N SER A 216 -13.13 15.56 12.59
CA SER A 216 -12.43 16.85 12.59
C SER A 216 -11.75 17.12 13.93
N ASP A 217 -10.69 17.94 13.92
CA ASP A 217 -9.93 18.26 15.13
C ASP A 217 -10.83 18.92 16.18
N ALA A 218 -11.71 19.84 15.76
CA ALA A 218 -12.66 20.49 16.66
C ALA A 218 -13.64 19.51 17.33
N MET A 219 -14.11 18.49 16.60
CA MET A 219 -14.95 17.45 17.18
C MET A 219 -14.15 16.51 18.07
N THR A 220 -12.90 16.20 17.69
CA THR A 220 -11.96 15.43 18.51
C THR A 220 -11.74 16.10 19.85
N ASP A 221 -11.39 17.38 19.88
CA ASP A 221 -11.19 18.15 21.10
C ASP A 221 -12.45 18.20 21.96
N ARG A 222 -13.62 18.36 21.34
CA ARG A 222 -14.91 18.33 22.04
C ARG A 222 -15.15 17.00 22.73
N TYR A 223 -14.99 15.87 22.05
CA TYR A 223 -15.20 14.55 22.65
C TYR A 223 -14.15 14.22 23.71
N LEU A 224 -12.89 14.63 23.50
CA LEU A 224 -11.85 14.52 24.53
C LEU A 224 -12.20 15.33 25.78
N SER A 225 -12.73 16.55 25.61
CA SER A 225 -13.15 17.40 26.73
C SER A 225 -14.30 16.76 27.51
N LEU A 226 -15.31 16.21 26.81
CA LEU A 226 -16.40 15.46 27.43
C LEU A 226 -15.91 14.24 28.23
N ILE A 227 -14.86 13.57 27.76
CA ILE A 227 -14.25 12.44 28.49
C ILE A 227 -13.57 12.93 29.77
N VAL A 228 -12.82 14.04 29.70
CA VAL A 228 -12.13 14.62 30.87
C VAL A 228 -13.13 15.09 31.92
N GLU A 229 -14.22 15.73 31.50
CA GLU A 229 -15.28 16.24 32.38
C GLU A 229 -16.05 15.12 33.08
N ASN A 230 -16.27 13.97 32.41
CA ASN A 230 -17.00 12.82 32.96
C ASN A 230 -16.08 11.73 33.55
N LYS A 231 -14.82 12.06 33.87
CA LYS A 231 -13.82 11.12 34.40
C LYS A 231 -14.26 10.39 35.68
N ALA A 232 -15.18 10.96 36.45
CA ALA A 232 -15.73 10.34 37.67
C ALA A 232 -16.74 9.20 37.40
N GLU A 233 -17.35 9.16 36.21
CA GLU A 233 -18.34 8.15 35.82
C GLU A 233 -17.71 6.98 35.04
N LEU A 234 -16.47 7.12 34.58
CA LEU A 234 -15.78 6.14 33.75
C LEU A 234 -14.84 5.27 34.60
N GLY A 235 -15.07 3.96 34.62
CA GLY A 235 -14.17 3.02 35.29
C GLY A 235 -12.77 3.06 34.68
N GLY A 236 -11.72 2.88 35.48
CA GLY A 236 -10.32 2.96 34.99
C GLY A 236 -9.98 2.01 33.83
N GLY A 237 -10.70 0.89 33.69
CA GLY A 237 -10.61 -0.02 32.54
C GLY A 237 -11.40 0.43 31.30
N GLU A 238 -12.46 1.22 31.49
CA GLU A 238 -13.25 1.80 30.40
C GLU A 238 -12.48 2.91 29.72
N ILE A 239 -11.76 3.76 30.46
CA ILE A 239 -10.90 4.81 29.88
C ILE A 239 -9.81 4.20 28.97
N ALA A 240 -9.19 3.09 29.38
CA ALA A 240 -8.18 2.40 28.58
C ALA A 240 -8.76 1.75 27.32
N ASN A 241 -9.94 1.11 27.43
CA ASN A 241 -10.66 0.59 26.27
C ASN A 241 -11.20 1.71 25.37
N TRP A 242 -11.51 2.89 25.91
CA TRP A 242 -12.02 4.06 25.19
C TRP A 242 -10.93 4.84 24.48
N LEU A 243 -9.76 5.02 25.09
CA LEU A 243 -8.57 5.55 24.41
C LEU A 243 -8.11 4.63 23.27
N GLN A 244 -8.48 3.35 23.33
CA GLN A 244 -8.28 2.38 22.26
C GLN A 244 -9.48 2.27 21.29
N ALA A 245 -10.65 2.81 21.65
CA ALA A 245 -11.84 2.81 20.80
C ALA A 245 -11.81 4.01 19.85
N ASP A 246 -12.37 3.84 18.65
CA ASP A 246 -12.53 4.92 17.69
C ASP A 246 -13.48 5.96 18.31
N LEU A 247 -13.08 7.23 18.46
CA LEU A 247 -13.91 8.28 19.05
C LEU A 247 -15.26 8.44 18.31
N LEU A 248 -15.34 7.97 17.06
CA LEU A 248 -16.58 7.87 16.30
C LEU A 248 -17.64 6.96 16.95
N ASP A 249 -17.25 6.05 17.84
CA ASP A 249 -18.16 5.19 18.59
C ASP A 249 -18.95 5.97 19.66
N LEU A 250 -18.49 7.18 20.01
CA LEU A 250 -19.09 8.04 21.02
C LEU A 250 -20.13 9.01 20.46
N VAL A 251 -20.23 9.05 19.13
CA VAL A 251 -21.11 9.98 18.41
C VAL A 251 -22.55 9.53 18.58
N LYS A 252 -23.38 10.37 19.19
CA LYS A 252 -24.80 10.08 19.34
C LYS A 252 -25.48 10.16 17.98
N VAL A 253 -26.47 9.29 17.75
CA VAL A 253 -27.21 9.16 16.48
C VAL A 253 -27.76 10.49 15.93
N ASN A 254 -28.01 11.47 16.80
CA ASN A 254 -28.60 12.76 16.43
C ASN A 254 -27.57 13.88 16.18
N GLU A 255 -26.30 13.68 16.54
CA GLU A 255 -25.24 14.68 16.37
C GLU A 255 -24.66 14.69 14.95
N LEU A 256 -24.73 13.55 14.27
CA LEU A 256 -24.35 13.42 12.87
C LEU A 256 -25.59 13.58 11.97
N ASN A 257 -25.77 14.77 11.40
CA ASN A 257 -26.85 15.05 10.46
C ASN A 257 -26.33 15.88 9.27
N LEU A 258 -27.21 16.11 8.28
CA LEU A 258 -26.84 16.78 7.02
C LEU A 258 -26.24 18.18 7.20
N THR A 259 -26.61 18.90 8.25
CA THR A 259 -26.13 20.26 8.49
C THR A 259 -24.82 20.28 9.30
N THR A 260 -24.52 19.21 10.03
CA THR A 260 -23.30 19.11 10.85
C THR A 260 -22.20 18.29 10.18
N SER A 261 -22.52 17.43 9.20
CA SER A 261 -21.58 16.44 8.65
C SER A 261 -20.31 17.03 8.03
N ILE A 262 -20.39 18.19 7.38
CA ILE A 262 -19.22 18.84 6.76
C ILE A 262 -18.22 19.33 7.82
N GLY A 263 -18.72 19.88 8.95
CA GLY A 263 -17.85 20.28 10.06
C GLY A 263 -17.43 19.11 10.96
N PHE A 264 -18.12 17.97 10.83
CA PHE A 264 -17.88 16.79 11.63
C PHE A 264 -16.64 16.01 11.20
N PHE A 265 -16.40 15.96 9.89
CA PHE A 265 -15.33 15.15 9.32
C PHE A 265 -14.29 15.99 8.58
N ASN A 266 -13.07 15.48 8.59
CA ASN A 266 -11.97 15.94 7.75
C ASN A 266 -11.48 14.80 6.85
N TRP A 267 -10.90 15.17 5.72
CA TRP A 267 -10.18 14.26 4.86
C TRP A 267 -8.68 14.51 4.98
N VAL A 268 -7.96 13.53 5.49
CA VAL A 268 -6.50 13.59 5.65
C VAL A 268 -5.81 12.67 4.65
N ASP A 269 -4.56 12.98 4.30
CA ASP A 269 -3.73 12.03 3.57
C ASP A 269 -3.44 10.82 4.44
N MET A 270 -3.45 9.65 3.81
CA MET A 270 -2.98 8.42 4.44
C MET A 270 -1.56 8.60 4.97
N SER A 271 -1.27 8.04 6.15
CA SER A 271 0.01 8.20 6.86
C SER A 271 0.71 6.87 7.10
N LEU A 272 1.89 6.91 7.73
CA LEU A 272 2.61 5.71 8.18
C LEU A 272 1.80 4.86 9.17
N ASP A 273 0.85 5.45 9.90
CA ASP A 273 -0.01 4.71 10.83
C ASP A 273 -0.97 3.79 10.06
N ASP A 274 -1.48 4.25 8.91
CA ASP A 274 -2.33 3.41 8.04
C ASP A 274 -1.52 2.27 7.39
N VAL A 275 -0.22 2.46 7.16
CA VAL A 275 0.68 1.40 6.69
C VAL A 275 0.81 0.28 7.71
N ALA A 276 0.80 0.62 8.99
CA ALA A 276 0.86 -0.37 10.06
C ALA A 276 -0.38 -1.30 10.04
N LEU A 277 -1.52 -0.82 9.54
CA LEU A 277 -2.75 -1.61 9.39
C LEU A 277 -2.69 -2.63 8.25
N LEU A 278 -1.77 -2.46 7.28
CA LEU A 278 -1.63 -3.32 6.09
C LEU A 278 -0.55 -4.41 6.23
N GLY A 279 0.26 -4.36 7.29
CA GLY A 279 1.49 -5.15 7.43
C GLY A 279 1.39 -6.46 8.22
N ASP A 280 0.20 -6.83 8.68
CA ASP A 280 -0.03 -8.05 9.47
C ASP A 280 -0.16 -9.32 8.63
#